data_AF-A0AA35RPF8-F1
#
_entry.id   AF-A0AA35RPF8-F1
#
_cell.length_a   1.000
_cell.length_b   1.000
_cell.length_c   1.000
_cell.angle_alpha   90.00
_cell.angle_beta   90.00
_cell.angle_gamma   90.00
#
_symmetry.space_group_name_H-M   'P 1'
#
loop_
_entity.id
_entity.type
_entity.pdbx_description
1 polymer ?
#
loop_
_entity_poly.entity_id
_entity_poly.type
_entity_poly.pdbx_seq_one_letter_code
_entity_poly.pdbx_strand_id
1 'polypeptide(L)'
;MPMLYCVLGIKTRLQDFYIIYTLQNSTIRVNRLSKKQLLIFVAGKTTHCIYRFLIPSLFMPWTSLLLCNLIGEIVGSYWLALIFQTSHVISEVEWPKPDPKDNMVHQDWAEMQVGTTQDYATDNWFWNVFTGALNHQTTHHLFPGVIQAHYPLITPIVRQTCKEFGVTYHYVDTIWEALSCHVNHLRTLGQTKESKDD
;
A
#
# COMPACT_ATOMS: atom_id res chain seq x y z
N MET A 1 13.21 -12.40 -2.43
CA MET A 1 11.93 -12.03 -1.81
C MET A 1 11.08 -11.00 -2.60
N PRO A 2 11.61 -10.01 -3.35
CA PRO A 2 10.71 -9.06 -4.03
C PRO A 2 10.06 -9.60 -5.33
N MET A 3 10.52 -10.73 -5.91
CA MET A 3 9.93 -11.27 -7.15
C MET A 3 8.44 -11.63 -7.03
N LEU A 4 7.94 -11.94 -5.82
CA LEU A 4 6.52 -12.21 -5.60
C LEU A 4 5.65 -10.96 -5.75
N TYR A 5 6.23 -9.75 -5.69
CA TYR A 5 5.48 -8.52 -5.95
C TYR A 5 5.01 -8.42 -7.39
N CYS A 6 5.69 -9.07 -8.33
CA CYS A 6 5.29 -9.13 -9.74
C CYS A 6 3.91 -9.77 -9.95
N VAL A 7 3.42 -10.56 -9.00
CA VAL A 7 2.12 -11.24 -9.10
C VAL A 7 1.04 -10.60 -8.22
N LEU A 8 1.32 -9.47 -7.56
CA LEU A 8 0.39 -8.80 -6.65
C LEU A 8 -0.97 -8.51 -7.33
N GLY A 9 -0.97 -7.91 -8.52
CA GLY A 9 -2.20 -7.56 -9.21
C GLY A 9 -3.03 -8.79 -9.62
N ILE A 10 -2.39 -9.88 -10.08
CA ILE A 10 -3.06 -11.14 -10.37
C ILE A 10 -3.68 -11.72 -9.10
N LYS A 11 -2.88 -11.81 -8.02
CA LYS A 11 -3.32 -12.30 -6.71
C LYS A 11 -4.52 -11.52 -6.21
N THR A 12 -4.50 -10.18 -6.26
CA THR A 12 -5.61 -9.34 -5.81
C THR A 12 -6.88 -9.58 -6.63
N ARG A 13 -6.77 -9.68 -7.97
CA ARG A 13 -7.96 -9.93 -8.82
C ARG A 13 -8.61 -11.29 -8.57
N LEU A 14 -7.82 -12.32 -8.25
CA LEU A 14 -8.33 -13.64 -7.87
C LEU A 14 -8.91 -13.63 -6.45
N GLN A 15 -8.25 -12.92 -5.53
CA GLN A 15 -8.68 -12.78 -4.15
C GLN A 15 -10.07 -12.15 -4.04
N ASP A 16 -10.44 -11.22 -4.92
CA ASP A 16 -11.79 -10.64 -4.92
C ASP A 16 -12.89 -11.70 -5.03
N PHE A 17 -12.74 -12.68 -5.92
CA PHE A 17 -13.71 -13.77 -6.07
C PHE A 17 -13.70 -14.69 -4.86
N TYR A 18 -12.52 -14.99 -4.33
CA TYR A 18 -12.37 -15.78 -3.11
C TYR A 18 -13.08 -15.13 -1.93
N ILE A 19 -12.92 -13.83 -1.71
CA ILE A 19 -13.57 -13.07 -0.63
C ILE A 19 -15.09 -13.09 -0.80
N ILE A 20 -15.60 -12.87 -2.02
CA ILE A 20 -17.05 -12.87 -2.28
C ILE A 20 -17.66 -14.26 -2.03
N TYR A 21 -16.94 -15.32 -2.39
CA TYR A 21 -17.39 -16.70 -2.22
C TYR A 21 -17.35 -17.14 -0.75
N THR A 22 -16.23 -16.89 -0.05
CA THR A 22 -16.01 -17.34 1.33
C THR A 22 -16.55 -16.38 2.38
N LEU A 23 -16.81 -15.13 2.01
CA LEU A 23 -17.15 -14.02 2.92
C LEU A 23 -16.09 -13.79 3.99
N GLN A 24 -14.83 -14.03 3.64
CA GLN A 24 -13.68 -13.86 4.51
C GLN A 24 -12.53 -13.21 3.76
N ASN A 25 -11.86 -12.27 4.43
CA ASN A 25 -10.58 -11.71 4.01
C ASN A 25 -9.55 -12.04 5.09
N SER A 26 -8.74 -13.07 4.87
CA SER A 26 -7.90 -13.65 5.91
C SER A 26 -8.75 -14.07 7.11
N THR A 27 -8.46 -13.57 8.31
CA THR A 27 -9.19 -13.83 9.55
C THR A 27 -10.44 -12.97 9.73
N ILE A 28 -10.67 -11.98 8.87
CA ILE A 28 -11.76 -11.00 9.01
C ILE A 28 -12.97 -11.44 8.19
N ARG A 29 -14.13 -11.51 8.85
CA ARG A 29 -15.41 -11.77 8.18
C ARG A 29 -15.87 -10.54 7.40
N VAL A 30 -16.31 -10.75 6.17
CA VAL A 30 -16.86 -9.71 5.29
C VAL A 30 -18.36 -9.92 5.11
N ASN A 31 -19.11 -8.82 5.02
CA ASN A 31 -20.54 -8.87 4.78
C ASN A 31 -20.85 -9.28 3.34
N ARG A 32 -22.00 -9.94 3.12
CA ARG A 32 -22.48 -10.23 1.77
C ARG A 32 -22.71 -8.93 1.01
N LEU A 33 -22.32 -8.92 -0.26
CA LEU A 33 -22.62 -7.80 -1.14
C LEU A 33 -24.14 -7.69 -1.37
N SER A 34 -24.65 -6.47 -1.33
CA SER A 34 -25.99 -6.16 -1.84
C SER A 34 -26.06 -6.42 -3.35
N LYS A 35 -27.27 -6.59 -3.89
CA LYS A 35 -27.47 -6.75 -5.35
C LYS A 35 -26.84 -5.62 -6.16
N LYS A 36 -26.89 -4.38 -5.65
CA LYS A 36 -26.27 -3.21 -6.28
C LYS A 36 -24.74 -3.32 -6.28
N GLN A 37 -24.13 -3.70 -5.16
CA GLN A 37 -22.68 -3.89 -5.08
C GLN A 37 -22.19 -5.04 -5.95
N LEU A 38 -22.95 -6.15 -6.01
CA LEU A 38 -22.63 -7.26 -6.90
C LEU A 38 -22.70 -6.84 -8.38
N LEU A 39 -23.72 -6.05 -8.76
CA LEU A 39 -23.81 -5.49 -10.11
C LEU A 39 -22.61 -4.59 -10.43
N ILE A 40 -22.23 -3.68 -9.53
CA ILE A 40 -21.04 -2.81 -9.69
C ILE A 40 -19.78 -3.65 -9.84
N PHE A 41 -19.61 -4.70 -9.02
CA PHE A 41 -18.47 -5.61 -9.09
C PHE A 41 -18.38 -6.30 -10.46
N VAL A 42 -19.47 -6.93 -10.92
CA VAL A 42 -19.51 -7.63 -12.21
C VAL A 42 -19.31 -6.65 -13.35
N ALA A 43 -19.98 -5.49 -13.34
CA ALA A 43 -19.82 -4.47 -14.37
C ALA A 43 -18.38 -3.94 -14.45
N GLY A 44 -17.74 -3.69 -13.30
CA GLY A 44 -16.34 -3.26 -13.24
C GLY A 44 -15.38 -4.31 -13.79
N LYS A 45 -15.53 -5.58 -13.40
CA LYS A 45 -14.71 -6.70 -13.92
C LYS A 45 -14.90 -6.88 -15.43
N THR A 46 -16.14 -6.82 -15.92
CA THR A 46 -16.44 -6.90 -17.35
C THR A 46 -15.84 -5.74 -18.11
N THR A 47 -16.00 -4.51 -17.62
CA THR A 47 -15.41 -3.30 -18.22
C THR A 47 -13.89 -3.40 -18.29
N HIS A 48 -13.25 -3.87 -17.21
CA HIS A 48 -11.80 -4.12 -17.20
C HIS A 48 -11.39 -5.14 -18.27
N CYS A 49 -12.09 -6.27 -18.39
CA CYS A 49 -11.79 -7.28 -19.41
C CYS A 49 -11.99 -6.76 -20.83
N ILE A 50 -13.06 -5.98 -21.06
CA ILE A 50 -13.32 -5.37 -22.37
C ILE A 50 -12.22 -4.39 -22.73
N TYR A 51 -11.90 -3.45 -21.84
CA TYR A 51 -10.88 -2.44 -22.08
C TYR A 51 -9.48 -3.04 -22.27
N ARG A 52 -9.14 -4.07 -21.49
CA ARG A 52 -7.79 -4.62 -21.43
C ARG A 52 -7.51 -5.73 -22.46
N PHE A 53 -8.53 -6.49 -22.84
CA PHE A 53 -8.39 -7.63 -23.76
C PHE A 53 -9.24 -7.47 -25.02
N LEU A 54 -10.53 -7.15 -24.91
CA LEU A 54 -11.41 -7.13 -26.08
C LEU A 54 -11.05 -6.00 -27.04
N ILE A 55 -11.01 -4.75 -26.57
CA ILE A 55 -10.71 -3.58 -27.42
C ILE A 55 -9.33 -3.73 -28.10
N PRO A 56 -8.23 -4.06 -27.39
CA PRO A 56 -6.92 -4.16 -28.04
C PRO A 56 -6.83 -5.34 -29.02
N SER A 57 -7.58 -6.43 -28.80
CA SER A 57 -7.57 -7.59 -29.73
C SER A 57 -8.13 -7.27 -31.11
N LEU A 58 -8.85 -6.15 -31.25
CA LEU A 58 -9.28 -5.63 -32.56
C LEU A 58 -8.12 -5.00 -33.35
N PHE A 59 -7.02 -4.63 -32.69
CA PHE A 59 -5.90 -3.87 -33.28
C PHE A 59 -4.57 -4.63 -33.29
N MET A 60 -4.45 -5.74 -32.55
CA MET A 60 -3.20 -6.50 -32.46
C MET A 60 -3.43 -8.01 -32.25
N PRO A 61 -2.48 -8.87 -32.66
CA PRO A 61 -2.57 -10.31 -32.43
C PRO A 61 -2.63 -10.66 -30.94
N TRP A 62 -3.38 -11.71 -30.60
CA TRP A 62 -3.53 -12.20 -29.23
C TRP A 62 -2.20 -12.48 -28.52
N THR A 63 -1.19 -12.98 -29.23
CA THR A 63 0.14 -13.24 -28.65
C THR A 63 0.81 -11.96 -28.16
N SER A 64 0.80 -10.91 -28.99
CA SER A 64 1.35 -9.60 -28.63
C SER A 64 0.53 -8.96 -27.51
N LEU A 65 -0.80 -9.07 -27.57
CA LEU A 65 -1.70 -8.57 -26.54
C LEU A 65 -1.42 -9.19 -25.17
N LEU A 66 -1.32 -10.51 -25.11
CA LEU A 66 -1.05 -11.24 -23.86
C LEU A 66 0.33 -10.90 -23.32
N LEU A 67 1.34 -10.78 -24.18
CA LEU A 67 2.69 -10.38 -23.77
C LEU A 67 2.71 -8.95 -23.20
N CYS A 68 2.12 -7.98 -23.89
CA CYS A 68 2.02 -6.60 -23.38
C CYS A 68 1.26 -6.55 -22.06
N ASN A 69 0.18 -7.31 -21.93
CA ASN A 69 -0.59 -7.40 -20.70
C ASN A 69 0.20 -8.01 -19.55
N LEU A 70 0.98 -9.07 -19.80
CA LEU A 70 1.84 -9.70 -18.82
C LEU A 70 2.94 -8.76 -18.34
N ILE A 71 3.61 -8.06 -19.26
CA ILE A 71 4.64 -7.08 -18.92
C ILE A 71 4.04 -5.95 -18.07
N GLY A 72 2.92 -5.37 -18.52
CA GLY A 72 2.22 -4.32 -17.78
C GLY A 72 1.76 -4.78 -16.40
N GLU A 73 1.34 -6.05 -16.28
CA GLU A 73 0.95 -6.64 -15.00
C GLU A 73 2.12 -6.77 -14.04
N ILE A 74 3.25 -7.28 -14.52
CA ILE A 74 4.47 -7.45 -13.72
C ILE A 74 4.98 -6.08 -13.27
N VAL A 75 5.15 -5.14 -14.20
CA VAL A 75 5.67 -3.79 -13.92
C VAL A 75 4.74 -3.05 -12.98
N GLY A 76 3.43 -3.03 -13.26
CA GLY A 76 2.45 -2.34 -12.43
C GLY A 76 2.34 -2.94 -11.02
N SER A 77 2.37 -4.27 -10.91
CA SER A 77 2.32 -4.96 -9.61
C SER A 77 3.57 -4.68 -8.78
N TYR A 78 4.74 -4.72 -9.41
CA TYR A 78 6.01 -4.45 -8.75
C TYR A 78 6.10 -2.98 -8.32
N TRP A 79 5.72 -2.05 -9.19
CA TRP A 79 5.67 -0.62 -8.88
C TRP A 79 4.74 -0.33 -7.70
N LEU A 80 3.49 -0.79 -7.77
CA LEU A 80 2.51 -0.56 -6.70
C LEU A 80 2.94 -1.17 -5.37
N ALA A 81 3.49 -2.39 -5.40
CA ALA A 81 3.99 -3.04 -4.20
C ALA A 81 5.07 -2.20 -3.52
N LEU A 82 6.10 -1.81 -4.28
CA LEU A 82 7.23 -1.07 -3.74
C LEU A 82 6.82 0.27 -3.12
N ILE A 83 6.09 1.11 -3.86
CA ILE A 83 5.73 2.46 -3.38
C ILE A 83 4.79 2.43 -2.16
N PHE A 84 4.03 1.33 -1.98
CA PHE A 84 3.13 1.17 -0.85
C PHE A 84 3.85 0.61 0.39
N GLN A 85 4.77 -0.33 0.19
CA GLN A 85 5.47 -1.00 1.29
C GLN A 85 6.51 -0.12 1.95
N THR A 86 7.14 0.79 1.22
CA THR A 86 8.16 1.71 1.76
C THR A 86 7.65 2.64 2.85
N SER A 87 6.33 2.78 3.01
CA SER A 87 5.73 3.58 4.07
C SER A 87 5.41 2.81 5.35
N HIS A 88 5.29 1.47 5.31
CA HIS A 88 4.78 0.69 6.44
C HIS A 88 5.57 -0.58 6.76
N VAL A 89 6.36 -1.10 5.81
CA VAL A 89 7.10 -2.36 5.93
C VAL A 89 8.59 -2.03 5.98
N ILE A 90 8.97 -1.28 7.00
CA ILE A 90 10.33 -0.80 7.25
C ILE A 90 10.66 -0.96 8.74
N SER A 91 11.94 -0.84 9.11
CA SER A 91 12.37 -1.07 10.50
C SER A 91 12.18 0.14 11.41
N GLU A 92 12.04 1.31 10.79
CA GLU A 92 11.99 2.61 11.45
C GLU A 92 10.64 2.87 12.09
N VAL A 93 9.56 2.26 11.61
CA VAL A 93 8.21 2.41 12.15
C VAL A 93 7.92 1.38 13.22
N GLU A 94 7.24 1.80 14.29
CA GLU A 94 6.90 0.92 15.42
C GLU A 94 5.41 0.62 15.45
N TRP A 95 5.07 -0.67 15.51
CA TRP A 95 3.68 -1.11 15.65
C TRP A 95 3.31 -1.19 17.14
N PRO A 96 2.26 -0.48 17.59
CA PRO A 96 1.85 -0.55 18.98
C PRO A 96 1.37 -1.94 19.32
N LYS A 97 1.73 -2.41 20.52
CA LYS A 97 1.28 -3.69 21.06
C LYS A 97 0.22 -3.46 22.13
N PRO A 98 -0.79 -4.34 22.23
CA PRO A 98 -1.72 -4.30 23.35
C PRO A 98 -0.96 -4.46 24.68
N ASP A 99 -1.36 -3.70 25.71
CA ASP A 99 -0.86 -3.89 27.06
C ASP A 99 -1.30 -5.29 27.56
N PRO A 100 -0.37 -6.14 28.05
CA PRO A 100 -0.70 -7.47 28.56
C PRO A 100 -1.73 -7.48 29.70
N LYS A 101 -1.94 -6.36 30.40
CA LYS A 101 -2.84 -6.27 31.56
C LYS A 101 -4.31 -6.19 31.18
N ASP A 102 -4.65 -5.45 30.13
CA ASP A 102 -6.03 -5.19 29.70
C ASP A 102 -6.29 -5.50 28.23
N ASN A 103 -5.25 -5.90 27.49
CA ASN A 103 -5.27 -6.20 26.07
C ASN A 103 -5.73 -5.00 25.21
N MET A 104 -5.41 -3.78 25.65
CA MET A 104 -5.72 -2.53 24.95
C MET A 104 -4.47 -1.80 24.45
N VAL A 105 -4.60 -1.04 23.37
CA VAL A 105 -3.57 -0.12 22.90
C VAL A 105 -3.87 1.27 23.46
N HIS A 106 -2.94 1.82 24.25
CA HIS A 106 -3.12 3.10 24.97
C HIS A 106 -2.58 4.32 24.22
N GLN A 107 -2.03 4.13 23.01
CA GLN A 107 -1.54 5.22 22.16
C GLN A 107 -2.72 5.93 21.47
N ASP A 108 -2.64 7.26 21.35
CA ASP A 108 -3.65 8.03 20.60
C ASP A 108 -3.71 7.58 19.14
N TRP A 109 -4.91 7.65 18.54
CA TRP A 109 -5.11 7.19 17.17
C TRP A 109 -4.24 7.96 16.16
N ALA A 110 -4.13 9.29 16.28
CA ALA A 110 -3.36 10.09 15.35
C ALA A 110 -1.86 9.85 15.53
N GLU A 111 -1.41 9.75 16.79
CA GLU A 111 -0.02 9.41 17.11
C GLU A 111 0.36 8.04 16.51
N MET A 112 -0.53 7.05 16.64
CA MET A 112 -0.36 5.74 16.02
C MET A 112 -0.26 5.83 14.49
N GLN A 113 -1.13 6.60 13.83
CA GLN A 113 -1.05 6.77 12.37
C GLN A 113 0.30 7.37 11.94
N VAL A 114 0.83 8.33 12.70
CA VAL A 114 2.14 8.95 12.41
C VAL A 114 3.28 7.98 12.68
N GLY A 115 3.31 7.32 13.84
CA GLY A 115 4.42 6.44 14.26
C GLY A 115 4.52 5.14 13.47
N THR A 116 3.43 4.70 12.86
CA THR A 116 3.39 3.49 12.00
C THR A 116 3.62 3.77 10.52
N THR A 117 4.00 5.00 10.18
CA THR A 117 4.07 5.48 8.79
C THR A 117 5.34 6.26 8.53
N GLN A 118 5.96 5.99 7.38
CA GLN A 118 7.01 6.83 6.80
C GLN A 118 6.55 7.51 5.51
N ASP A 119 6.73 8.83 5.47
CA ASP A 119 6.61 9.62 4.27
C ASP A 119 7.96 9.72 3.55
N TYR A 120 7.96 9.95 2.23
CA TYR A 120 9.21 10.05 1.48
C TYR A 120 9.11 11.01 0.31
N ALA A 121 10.18 11.75 0.00
CA ALA A 121 10.26 12.62 -1.18
C ALA A 121 9.04 13.56 -1.38
N THR A 122 8.36 13.95 -0.29
CA THR A 122 7.08 14.71 -0.29
C THR A 122 7.22 16.11 -0.88
N ASP A 123 8.44 16.62 -0.91
CA ASP A 123 8.76 17.98 -1.32
C ASP A 123 9.07 18.02 -2.84
N ASN A 124 9.02 16.87 -3.52
CA ASN A 124 9.28 16.72 -4.94
C ASN A 124 7.98 16.50 -5.74
N TRP A 125 7.60 17.50 -6.54
CA TRP A 125 6.40 17.47 -7.36
C TRP A 125 6.31 16.24 -8.30
N PHE A 126 7.45 15.79 -8.84
CA PHE A 126 7.49 14.65 -9.74
C PHE A 126 7.08 13.38 -9.00
N TRP A 127 7.64 13.14 -7.81
CA TRP A 127 7.30 11.96 -7.01
C TRP A 127 5.87 12.02 -6.47
N ASN A 128 5.37 13.21 -6.13
CA ASN A 128 3.98 13.40 -5.71
C ASN A 128 2.99 13.00 -6.82
N VAL A 129 3.32 13.25 -8.10
CA VAL A 129 2.49 12.81 -9.22
C VAL A 129 2.73 11.34 -9.56
N PHE A 130 4.00 10.93 -9.68
CA PHE A 130 4.37 9.62 -10.21
C PHE A 130 4.02 8.46 -9.27
N THR A 131 4.00 8.71 -7.95
CA THR A 131 3.52 7.75 -6.96
C THR A 131 2.00 7.84 -6.72
N GLY A 132 1.31 8.80 -7.34
CA GLY A 132 -0.09 9.09 -7.04
C GLY A 132 -0.30 9.62 -5.61
N ALA A 133 0.68 10.37 -5.11
CA ALA A 133 0.78 10.91 -3.74
C ALA A 133 0.81 9.85 -2.62
N LEU A 134 1.09 8.58 -2.96
CA LEU A 134 1.26 7.52 -1.98
C LEU A 134 2.49 7.73 -1.07
N ASN A 135 3.34 8.69 -1.42
CA ASN A 135 4.48 9.11 -0.63
C ASN A 135 4.15 10.07 0.53
N HIS A 136 2.87 10.45 0.67
CA HIS A 136 2.29 11.24 1.76
C HIS A 136 1.32 10.39 2.63
N GLN A 137 1.70 9.17 3.01
CA GLN A 137 0.84 8.26 3.76
C GLN A 137 0.38 8.84 5.10
N THR A 138 1.24 9.56 5.83
CA THR A 138 0.85 10.12 7.12
C THR A 138 -0.32 11.09 6.96
N THR A 139 -0.27 11.92 5.92
CA THR A 139 -1.36 12.86 5.61
C THR A 139 -2.63 12.12 5.16
N HIS A 140 -2.48 11.07 4.35
CA HIS A 140 -3.59 10.23 3.91
C HIS A 140 -4.35 9.60 5.09
N HIS A 141 -3.63 9.06 6.07
CA HIS A 141 -4.23 8.40 7.23
C HIS A 141 -4.92 9.39 8.18
N LEU A 142 -4.31 10.56 8.40
CA LEU A 142 -4.90 11.60 9.26
C LEU A 142 -6.12 12.27 8.60
N PHE A 143 -6.12 12.41 7.27
CA PHE A 143 -7.15 13.15 6.54
C PHE A 143 -7.67 12.38 5.32
N PRO A 144 -8.30 11.20 5.51
CA PRO A 144 -8.71 10.33 4.39
C PRO A 144 -9.79 10.95 3.49
N GLY A 145 -10.50 11.98 3.98
CA GLY A 145 -11.48 12.74 3.20
C GLY A 145 -10.90 13.84 2.31
N VAL A 146 -9.60 14.14 2.43
CA VAL A 146 -8.93 15.17 1.64
C VAL A 146 -8.35 14.57 0.37
N ILE A 147 -8.59 15.23 -0.77
CA ILE A 147 -8.03 14.80 -2.05
C ILE A 147 -6.51 14.94 -2.07
N GLN A 148 -5.83 14.02 -2.75
CA GLN A 148 -4.37 13.94 -2.72
C GLN A 148 -3.64 15.19 -3.25
N ALA A 149 -4.30 16.01 -4.06
CA ALA A 149 -3.73 17.25 -4.59
C ALA A 149 -3.38 18.26 -3.48
N HIS A 150 -4.00 18.16 -2.30
CA HIS A 150 -3.71 19.03 -1.16
C HIS A 150 -2.64 18.48 -0.22
N TYR A 151 -2.21 17.22 -0.37
CA TYR A 151 -1.23 16.62 0.54
C TYR A 151 0.09 17.39 0.60
N PRO A 152 0.66 17.90 -0.52
CA PRO A 152 1.88 18.71 -0.45
C PRO A 152 1.78 19.97 0.40
N LEU A 153 0.57 20.52 0.58
CA LEU A 153 0.33 21.69 1.43
C LEU A 153 0.09 21.30 2.90
N ILE A 154 -0.46 20.11 3.15
CA ILE A 154 -0.83 19.64 4.49
C ILE A 154 0.35 18.96 5.18
N THR A 155 1.16 18.19 4.45
CA THR A 155 2.29 17.45 5.00
C THR A 155 3.27 18.32 5.81
N PRO A 156 3.66 19.52 5.35
CA PRO A 156 4.50 20.42 6.17
C PRO A 156 3.84 20.84 7.49
N ILE A 157 2.52 21.06 7.47
CA ILE A 157 1.74 21.41 8.68
C ILE A 157 1.75 20.24 9.65
N VAL A 158 1.48 19.02 9.17
CA VAL A 158 1.52 17.79 9.99
C VAL A 158 2.91 17.61 10.61
N ARG A 159 3.99 17.71 9.81
CA ARG A 159 5.37 17.58 10.30
C ARG A 159 5.68 18.60 11.40
N GLN A 160 5.23 19.84 11.23
CA GLN A 160 5.40 20.89 12.22
C GLN A 160 4.59 20.61 13.50
N THR A 161 3.35 20.17 13.38
CA THR A 161 2.53 19.76 14.53
C THR A 161 3.15 18.58 15.27
N CYS A 162 3.64 17.55 14.57
CA CYS A 162 4.34 16.44 15.21
C CYS A 162 5.53 16.93 16.05
N LYS A 163 6.30 17.90 15.54
CA LYS A 163 7.41 18.53 16.28
C LYS A 163 6.94 19.30 17.51
N GLU A 164 5.82 20.03 17.43
CA GLU A 164 5.25 20.78 18.56
C GLU A 164 4.76 19.88 19.69
N PHE A 165 4.21 18.71 19.35
CA PHE A 165 3.66 17.76 20.32
C PHE A 165 4.64 16.63 20.69
N GLY A 166 5.87 16.67 20.19
CA GLY A 166 6.90 15.66 20.49
C GLY A 166 6.63 14.27 19.90
N VAL A 167 5.84 14.19 18.82
CA VAL A 167 5.54 12.94 18.10
C VAL A 167 6.60 12.73 17.01
N THR A 168 7.21 11.53 16.98
CA THR A 168 8.18 11.17 15.95
C THR A 168 7.50 11.05 14.59
N TYR A 169 7.92 11.85 13.62
CA TYR A 169 7.45 11.79 12.24
C TYR A 169 8.54 11.18 11.35
N HIS A 170 8.31 9.99 10.82
CA HIS A 170 9.29 9.28 9.98
C HIS A 170 9.28 9.82 8.56
N TYR A 171 10.44 10.23 8.07
CA TYR A 171 10.59 10.85 6.77
C TYR A 171 11.98 10.62 6.17
N VAL A 172 12.03 10.41 4.86
CA VAL A 172 13.26 10.33 4.07
C VAL A 172 13.18 11.19 2.80
N ASP A 173 14.30 11.77 2.39
CA ASP A 173 14.32 12.80 1.34
C ASP A 173 14.08 12.21 -0.06
N THR A 174 14.38 10.93 -0.26
CA THR A 174 14.34 10.29 -1.60
C THR A 174 13.61 8.96 -1.61
N ILE A 175 13.03 8.63 -2.77
CA ILE A 175 12.43 7.31 -2.99
C ILE A 175 13.46 6.18 -2.88
N TRP A 176 14.72 6.42 -3.25
CA TRP A 176 15.78 5.43 -3.20
C TRP A 176 16.15 5.06 -1.76
N GLU A 177 16.15 6.05 -0.88
CA GLU A 177 16.32 5.85 0.55
C GLU A 177 15.15 5.05 1.13
N ALA A 178 13.91 5.44 0.80
CA ALA A 178 12.70 4.71 1.21
C ALA A 178 12.72 3.23 0.77
N LEU A 179 13.10 2.98 -0.49
CA LEU A 179 13.29 1.64 -1.03
C LEU A 179 14.40 0.88 -0.30
N SER A 180 15.49 1.56 0.06
CA SER A 180 16.60 0.96 0.80
C SER A 180 16.19 0.54 2.20
N CYS A 181 15.42 1.38 2.93
CA CYS A 181 14.83 1.02 4.23
C CYS A 181 13.99 -0.26 4.12
N HIS A 182 13.12 -0.34 3.11
CA HIS A 182 12.28 -1.52 2.88
C HIS A 182 13.10 -2.79 2.56
N VAL A 183 14.07 -2.70 1.64
CA VAL A 183 14.91 -3.85 1.27
C VAL A 183 15.76 -4.32 2.45
N ASN A 184 16.31 -3.38 3.24
CA ASN A 184 17.06 -3.71 4.45
C ASN A 184 16.17 -4.39 5.49
N HIS A 185 14.94 -3.91 5.67
CA HIS A 185 13.98 -4.56 6.56
C HIS A 185 13.67 -6.01 6.13
N LEU A 186 13.42 -6.24 4.83
CA LEU A 186 13.23 -7.59 4.31
C LEU A 186 14.47 -8.48 4.51
N ARG A 187 15.67 -7.92 4.39
CA ARG A 187 16.92 -8.64 4.66
C ARG A 187 17.01 -9.05 6.12
N THR A 188 16.69 -8.15 7.05
CA THR A 188 16.67 -8.43 8.49
C THR A 188 15.65 -9.53 8.81
N LEU A 189 14.44 -9.47 8.23
CA LEU A 189 13.41 -10.51 8.42
C LEU A 189 13.83 -11.87 7.82
N GLY A 190 14.60 -11.86 6.73
CA GLY A 190 15.11 -13.06 6.08
C GLY A 190 16.32 -13.68 6.78
N GLN A 191 16.92 -12.98 7.75
CA GLN A 191 17.96 -13.53 8.61
C GLN A 191 17.29 -14.28 9.75
N THR A 192 17.51 -15.59 9.82
CA THR A 192 17.15 -16.36 11.01
C THR A 192 17.90 -15.76 12.19
N LYS A 193 17.20 -15.15 13.14
CA LYS A 193 17.76 -14.97 14.48
C LYS A 193 17.89 -16.37 15.05
N GLU A 194 19.11 -16.93 15.07
CA GLU A 194 19.42 -17.93 16.09
C GLU A 194 19.07 -17.26 17.43
N SER A 195 18.07 -17.79 18.13
CA SER A 195 17.84 -17.36 19.50
C SER A 195 19.08 -17.77 20.29
N LYS A 196 19.95 -16.79 20.56
CA LYS A 196 20.81 -16.89 21.74
C LYS A 196 19.91 -16.62 22.93
N ASP A 197 19.18 -17.65 23.32
CA ASP A 197 18.59 -17.72 24.64
C ASP A 197 19.73 -18.06 25.62
N ASP A 198 20.20 -17.06 26.34
CA ASP A 198 20.85 -17.18 27.66
C ASP A 198 19.78 -16.97 28.74
#